data_AF-A0A553ALC8-F1
#
_entry.id   AF-A0A553ALC8-F1
#
_cell.length_a   1.000
_cell.length_b   1.000
_cell.length_c   1.000
_cell.angle_alpha   90.00
_cell.angle_beta   90.00
_cell.angle_gamma   90.00
#
_symmetry.space_group_name_H-M   'P 1'
#
loop_
_entity.id
_entity.type
_entity.pdbx_description
1 polymer ?
#
loop_
_entity_poly.entity_id
_entity_poly.type
_entity_poly.pdbx_seq_one_letter_code
_entity_poly.pdbx_strand_id
1 'polypeptide(L)' 'TIEEVQQIATEWLWTYNNERPNMGIGGVTPAMKLKMAA' A
#
# COMPACT_ATOMS: atom_id res chain seq x y z
N THR A 1 -8.55 20.61 6.28
CA THR A 1 -8.73 20.35 7.72
C THR A 1 -7.95 19.10 8.12
N ILE A 2 -7.98 18.68 9.39
CA ILE A 2 -7.33 17.42 9.79
C ILE A 2 -7.98 16.23 9.08
N GLU A 3 -9.30 16.27 8.90
CA GLU A 3 -10.08 15.23 8.24
C GLU A 3 -9.66 15.03 6.77
N GLU A 4 -9.46 16.12 6.02
CA GLU A 4 -8.99 16.04 4.62
C GLU A 4 -7.60 15.39 4.52
N VAL A 5 -6.68 15.74 5.42
CA VAL A 5 -5.33 15.16 5.44
C VAL A 5 -5.38 13.67 5.80
N GLN A 6 -6.26 13.27 6.72
CA GLN A 6 -6.47 11.87 7.06
C GLN A 6 -7.03 11.06 5.88
N GLN A 7 -7.96 11.63 5.13
CA GLN A 7 -8.52 10.98 3.95
C GLN A 7 -7.43 10.75 2.88
N ILE A 8 -6.65 11.78 2.57
CA ILE A 8 -5.54 11.69 1.61
C ILE A 8 -4.51 10.65 2.05
N ALA A 9 -4.15 10.62 3.33
CA ALA A 9 -3.21 9.63 3.86
C ALA A 9 -3.77 8.19 3.75
N THR A 10 -5.07 8.02 3.96
CA THR A 10 -5.74 6.72 3.84
C THR A 10 -5.74 6.22 2.40
N GLU A 11 -6.10 7.08 1.44
CA GLU A 11 -6.06 6.78 0.01
C GLU A 11 -4.64 6.43 -0.44
N TRP A 12 -3.64 7.22 -0.01
CA TRP A 12 -2.24 6.97 -0.34
C TRP A 12 -1.73 5.62 0.19
N LEU A 13 -2.04 5.29 1.45
CA LEU A 13 -1.67 4.01 2.05
C LEU A 13 -2.32 2.83 1.31
N TRP A 14 -3.57 2.98 0.87
CA TRP A 14 -4.24 1.95 0.10
C TRP A 14 -3.57 1.71 -1.25
N THR A 15 -3.32 2.78 -2.03
CA THR A 15 -2.64 2.68 -3.33
C THR A 15 -1.25 2.08 -3.19
N TYR A 16 -0.47 2.50 -2.19
CA TYR A 16 0.87 1.95 -1.96
C TYR A 16 0.84 0.44 -1.68
N ASN A 17 -0.09 -0.01 -0.83
CA ASN A 17 -0.17 -1.41 -0.41
C ASN A 17 -0.75 -2.34 -1.48
N ASN A 18 -1.65 -1.84 -2.34
CA ASN A 18 -2.43 -2.67 -3.26
C ASN A 18 -2.02 -2.55 -4.73
N GLU A 19 -1.54 -1.39 -5.18
CA GLU A 19 -1.34 -1.13 -6.61
C GLU A 19 0.14 -0.96 -6.98
N ARG A 20 0.96 -0.42 -6.07
CA ARG A 20 2.36 -0.08 -6.37
C ARG A 20 3.29 -1.29 -6.18
N PRO A 21 3.94 -1.80 -7.24
CA PRO A 21 4.95 -2.84 -7.11
C PRO A 21 6.19 -2.32 -6.36
N ASN A 22 6.75 -3.14 -5.46
CA ASN A 22 7.96 -2.80 -4.73
C ASN A 22 9.11 -3.76 -5.09
N MET A 23 10.11 -3.21 -5.78
CA MET A 23 11.28 -3.97 -6.25
C MET A 23 12.12 -4.57 -5.11
N GLY A 24 12.15 -3.94 -3.94
CA GLY A 24 12.86 -4.47 -2.76
C GLY A 24 12.22 -5.74 -2.20
N ILE A 25 11.00 -6.08 -2.62
CA ILE A 25 10.30 -7.31 -2.23
C ILE A 25 9.97 -8.21 -3.41
N GLY A 26 10.71 -8.10 -4.52
CA GLY A 26 10.53 -8.97 -5.70
C GLY A 26 9.55 -8.44 -6.73
N GLY A 27 9.26 -7.13 -6.72
CA GLY A 27 8.40 -6.50 -7.72
C GLY A 27 6.92 -6.84 -7.57
N VAL A 28 6.50 -7.31 -6.39
CA VAL A 28 5.09 -7.52 -6.02
C VAL A 28 4.59 -6.38 -5.14
N THR A 29 3.27 -6.27 -4.98
CA THR A 29 2.69 -5.32 -4.04
C THR A 29 2.83 -5.84 -2.60
N PRO A 30 2.89 -4.96 -1.58
CA PRO A 30 2.96 -5.38 -0.19
C PRO A 30 1.85 -6.35 0.23
N ALA A 31 0.61 -6.12 -0.23
CA ALA A 31 -0.51 -7.00 0.05
C ALA A 31 -0.34 -8.41 -0.54
N MET A 32 0.22 -8.52 -1.75
CA MET A 32 0.53 -9.83 -2.35
C MET A 32 1.57 -10.58 -1.53
N LYS A 33 2.65 -9.90 -1.12
CA LYS A 33 3.69 -10.52 -0.28
C LYS A 33 3.12 -11.01 1.06
N LEU A 34 2.22 -10.25 1.68
CA LEU A 34 1.55 -10.66 2.91
C LEU A 34 0.71 -11.93 2.69
N LYS A 35 -0.04 -12.02 1.59
CA LYS A 35 -0.82 -13.22 1.24
C LYS A 35 0.04 -14.45 0.97
N MET A 36 1.25 -14.28 0.43
CA MET A 36 2.20 -15.39 0.19
C MET A 36 2.89 -15.88 1.47
N ALA A 37 2.90 -15.08 2.53
CA ALA A 37 3.54 -15.42 3.81
C ALA A 37 2.61 -16.19 4.77
N ALA A 38 1.32 -16.25 4.47
CA ALA A 38 0.33 -17.05 5.17
C ALA A 38 0.31 -18.49 4.64
#